data_AF-A0A1F6CNE8-F1
#
_entry.id   AF-A0A1F6CNE8-F1
#
_cell.length_a   1.000
_cell.length_b   1.000
_cell.length_c   1.000
_cell.angle_alpha   90.00
_cell.angle_beta   90.00
_cell.angle_gamma   90.00
#
_symmetry.space_group_name_H-M   'P 1'
#
loop_
_entity.id
_entity.type
_entity.pdbx_description
1 polymer ?
#
loop_
_entity_poly.entity_id
_entity_poly.type
_entity_poly.pdbx_seq_one_letter_code
_entity_poly.pdbx_strand_id
1 'polypeptide(L)'
;MTVDIAALARLARLEISGDELAKLEKEIPEILHFVETIQKADAGKEAKSPEHRNIMRADENPIESGKHTKALLDAAPAREGDRIAVKQVISRKKK
;
A
#
# COMPACT_ATOMS: atom_id res chain seq x y z
N MET A 1 -21.02 -13.05 7.64
CA MET A 1 -19.62 -12.58 7.76
C MET A 1 -19.66 -11.16 8.28
N THR A 2 -19.09 -10.89 9.45
CA THR A 2 -18.97 -9.51 9.96
C THR A 2 -17.61 -8.96 9.53
N VAL A 3 -17.62 -7.94 8.68
CA VAL A 3 -16.39 -7.28 8.21
C VAL A 3 -15.99 -6.22 9.23
N ASP A 4 -14.80 -6.36 9.81
CA ASP A 4 -14.25 -5.35 10.72
C ASP A 4 -13.59 -4.21 9.92
N ILE A 5 -14.35 -3.14 9.72
CA ILE A 5 -13.90 -1.96 8.96
C ILE A 5 -12.75 -1.24 9.67
N ALA A 6 -12.74 -1.22 11.01
CA ALA A 6 -11.69 -0.56 11.77
C ALA A 6 -10.35 -1.31 11.66
N ALA A 7 -10.38 -2.64 11.62
CA ALA A 7 -9.19 -3.45 11.36
C ALA A 7 -8.65 -3.22 9.94
N LEU A 8 -9.52 -3.15 8.94
CA LEU A 8 -9.14 -2.89 7.54
C LEU A 8 -8.53 -1.50 7.37
N ALA A 9 -9.12 -0.48 8.00
CA ALA A 9 -8.61 0.88 8.00
C ALA A 9 -7.17 0.96 8.56
N ARG A 10 -6.93 0.26 9.68
CA ARG A 10 -5.59 0.17 10.29
C ARG A 10 -4.59 -0.52 9.37
N LEU A 11 -4.99 -1.59 8.68
CA LEU A 11 -4.12 -2.30 7.73
C LEU A 11 -3.72 -1.37 6.56
N ALA A 12 -4.66 -0.55 6.08
CA ALA A 12 -4.44 0.42 5.03
C ALA A 12 -3.75 1.72 5.49
N ARG A 13 -3.45 1.87 6.79
CA ARG A 13 -2.92 3.10 7.41
C ARG A 13 -3.83 4.33 7.19
N LEU A 14 -5.14 4.13 7.18
CA LEU A 14 -6.14 5.19 7.09
C LEU A 14 -6.64 5.56 8.48
N GLU A 15 -6.64 6.86 8.78
CA GLU A 15 -7.36 7.43 9.91
C GLU A 15 -8.79 7.73 9.46
N ILE A 16 -9.77 7.22 10.18
CA ILE A 16 -11.19 7.32 9.83
C ILE A 16 -11.93 7.86 11.05
N SER A 17 -12.75 8.89 10.84
CA SER A 17 -13.61 9.44 11.89
C SER A 17 -14.76 8.47 12.25
N GLY A 18 -15.39 8.66 13.42
CA GLY A 18 -16.52 7.81 13.82
C GLY A 18 -17.71 7.87 12.85
N ASP A 19 -17.97 9.05 12.28
CA ASP A 19 -19.05 9.25 11.30
C ASP A 19 -18.78 8.55 9.97
N GLU A 20 -17.53 8.57 9.50
CA GLU A 20 -17.10 7.84 8.30
C GLU A 20 -17.13 6.33 8.53
N LEU A 21 -16.72 5.87 9.72
CA LEU A 21 -16.78 4.46 10.08
C LEU A 21 -18.21 3.92 9.99
N ALA A 22 -19.18 4.64 10.56
CA ALA A 22 -20.59 4.25 10.53
C ALA A 22 -21.20 4.22 9.11
N LYS A 23 -20.67 5.03 8.18
CA LYS A 23 -21.05 4.97 6.76
C LYS A 23 -20.42 3.76 6.07
N LEU A 24 -19.11 3.58 6.24
CA LEU A 24 -18.36 2.48 5.63
C LEU A 24 -18.83 1.10 6.11
N GLU A 25 -19.27 0.98 7.36
CA GLU A 25 -19.91 -0.23 7.90
C GLU A 25 -21.18 -0.63 7.15
N LYS A 26 -21.85 0.30 6.46
CA LYS A 26 -23.03 0.02 5.61
C LYS A 26 -22.65 -0.20 4.16
N GLU A 27 -21.78 0.66 3.62
CA GLU A 27 -21.42 0.65 2.19
C GLU A 27 -20.53 -0.54 1.81
N ILE A 28 -19.56 -0.92 2.64
CA ILE A 28 -18.61 -2.00 2.32
C ILE A 28 -19.32 -3.37 2.18
N PRO A 29 -20.27 -3.76 3.05
CA PRO A 29 -21.09 -4.95 2.83
C PRO A 29 -21.87 -4.94 1.51
N GLU A 30 -22.41 -3.80 1.09
CA GLU A 30 -23.13 -3.68 -0.18
C GLU A 30 -22.19 -3.89 -1.39
N ILE A 31 -20.99 -3.31 -1.33
CA ILE A 31 -19.95 -3.51 -2.34
C ILE A 31 -19.54 -4.98 -2.40
N LEU A 32 -19.33 -5.63 -1.26
CA LEU A 32 -18.99 -7.06 -1.22
C LEU A 32 -20.10 -7.91 -1.83
N HIS A 33 -21.36 -7.61 -1.52
CA HIS A 33 -22.48 -8.31 -2.12
C HIS A 33 -22.55 -8.13 -3.65
N PHE A 34 -22.22 -6.94 -4.15
CA PHE A 34 -22.09 -6.73 -5.59
C PHE A 34 -20.96 -7.57 -6.20
N VAL A 35 -19.79 -7.62 -5.56
CA VAL A 35 -18.63 -8.41 -6.04
C VAL A 35 -18.91 -9.92 -5.99
N GLU A 36 -19.69 -10.40 -5.01
CA GLU A 36 -20.12 -11.81 -4.93
C GLU A 36 -20.86 -12.29 -6.19
N THR A 37 -21.45 -11.39 -6.97
CA THR A 37 -22.10 -11.75 -8.24
C THR A 37 -21.14 -12.41 -9.24
N ILE A 38 -19.83 -12.11 -9.16
CA ILE A 38 -18.79 -12.71 -10.01
C ILE A 38 -18.67 -14.21 -9.77
N GLN A 39 -18.99 -14.71 -8.57
CA GLN A 39 -18.96 -16.15 -8.26
C GLN A 39 -19.95 -16.97 -9.10
N LYS A 40 -20.96 -16.32 -9.68
CA LYS A 40 -21.95 -16.96 -10.57
C LYS A 40 -21.45 -17.10 -12.00
N ALA A 41 -20.35 -16.43 -12.36
CA ALA A 41 -19.76 -16.50 -13.68
C ALA A 41 -18.91 -17.77 -13.81
N ASP A 42 -18.99 -18.43 -14.96
CA ASP A 42 -18.14 -19.57 -15.27
C ASP A 42 -16.69 -19.10 -15.41
N ALA A 43 -15.81 -19.62 -14.54
CA ALA A 43 -14.39 -19.30 -14.50
C ALA A 43 -13.56 -20.12 -15.49
N GLY A 44 -14.20 -20.84 -16.44
CA GLY A 44 -13.65 -21.81 -17.40
C GLY A 44 -12.53 -21.37 -18.37
N LYS A 45 -11.65 -20.45 -17.97
CA LYS A 45 -10.38 -20.18 -18.64
C LYS A 45 -9.23 -20.36 -17.68
N GLU A 46 -8.29 -21.24 -18.06
CA GLU A 46 -6.96 -21.27 -17.48
C GLU A 46 -6.33 -19.86 -17.60
N ALA A 47 -5.78 -19.37 -16.49
CA ALA A 47 -5.04 -18.13 -16.50
C ALA A 47 -3.90 -18.25 -17.51
N LYS A 48 -3.98 -17.48 -18.61
CA LYS A 48 -2.88 -17.40 -19.56
C LYS A 48 -1.67 -16.89 -18.82
N SER A 49 -0.69 -17.77 -18.63
CA SER A 49 0.57 -17.35 -18.07
C SER A 49 1.16 -16.30 -19.01
N PRO A 50 1.66 -15.16 -18.50
CA PRO A 50 2.24 -14.12 -19.35
C PRO A 50 3.35 -14.72 -20.23
N GLU A 51 3.66 -14.12 -21.37
CA GLU A 51 4.71 -14.65 -22.25
C GLU A 51 6.10 -14.51 -21.62
N HIS A 52 6.33 -13.41 -20.93
CA HIS A 52 7.61 -13.13 -20.29
C HIS A 52 7.87 -14.01 -19.08
N ARG A 53 9.08 -14.56 -19.03
CA ARG A 53 9.63 -15.31 -17.89
C ARG A 53 10.96 -14.68 -17.53
N ASN A 54 11.17 -14.44 -16.23
CA ASN A 54 12.47 -14.09 -15.67
C ASN A 54 13.19 -12.96 -16.45
N ILE A 55 12.52 -11.81 -16.59
CA ILE A 55 13.16 -10.61 -17.13
C ILE A 55 14.17 -10.11 -16.08
N MET A 56 15.43 -10.47 -16.28
CA MET A 56 16.53 -10.08 -15.39
C MET A 56 17.24 -8.83 -15.93
N ARG A 57 17.77 -8.02 -15.01
CA ARG A 57 18.67 -6.92 -15.31
C ARG A 57 20.11 -7.41 -15.13
N ALA A 58 21.00 -7.12 -16.09
CA ALA A 58 22.44 -7.34 -15.92
C ALA A 58 22.99 -6.42 -14.81
N ASP A 59 23.94 -6.92 -14.02
CA ASP A 59 24.55 -6.14 -12.93
C ASP A 59 25.67 -5.22 -13.43
N GLU A 60 25.33 -4.38 -14.41
CA GLU A 60 26.24 -3.49 -15.08
C GLU A 60 25.66 -2.06 -15.09
N ASN A 61 26.52 -1.06 -15.22
CA ASN A 61 26.16 0.36 -15.37
C ASN A 61 25.24 0.91 -14.25
N PRO A 62 25.67 0.87 -12.97
CA PRO A 62 24.90 1.49 -11.91
C PRO A 62 24.79 3.00 -12.12
N ILE A 63 23.66 3.58 -11.71
CA ILE A 63 23.51 5.03 -11.66
C ILE A 63 24.52 5.57 -10.63
N GLU A 64 25.24 6.63 -11.00
CA GLU A 64 26.23 7.26 -10.13
C GLU A 64 25.61 7.66 -8.79
N SER A 65 26.31 7.32 -7.71
CA SER A 65 25.89 7.66 -6.35
C SER A 65 25.75 9.17 -6.19
N GLY A 66 24.66 9.62 -5.56
CA GLY A 66 24.44 11.05 -5.34
C GLY A 66 23.76 11.79 -6.49
N LYS A 67 23.73 11.22 -7.71
CA LYS A 67 23.22 11.89 -8.92
C LYS A 67 21.82 12.49 -8.75
N HIS A 68 20.95 11.82 -8.00
CA HIS A 68 19.57 12.23 -7.79
C HIS A 68 19.26 12.67 -6.35
N THR A 69 20.25 12.69 -5.46
CA THR A 69 20.03 12.95 -4.03
C THR A 69 19.33 14.28 -3.78
N LYS A 70 19.77 15.35 -4.45
CA LYS A 70 19.15 16.67 -4.30
C LYS A 70 17.69 16.67 -4.74
N ALA A 71 17.40 16.14 -5.93
CA ALA A 71 16.04 16.09 -6.46
C ALA A 71 15.09 15.25 -5.58
N LEU A 72 15.59 14.14 -5.02
CA LEU A 72 14.82 13.29 -4.11
C LEU A 72 14.55 14.00 -2.77
N LEU A 73 15.53 14.70 -2.22
CA LEU A 73 15.39 15.42 -0.95
C LEU A 73 14.53 16.67 -1.07
N ASP A 74 14.55 17.36 -2.21
CA ASP A 74 13.69 18.52 -2.49
C ASP A 74 12.21 18.10 -2.62
N ALA A 75 11.93 16.84 -2.95
CA ALA A 75 10.58 16.27 -2.98
C ALA A 75 10.10 15.76 -1.59
N ALA A 76 10.98 15.70 -0.59
CA ALA A 76 10.62 15.21 0.73
C ALA A 76 9.86 16.29 1.53
N PRO A 77 8.77 15.95 2.24
CA PRO A 77 8.03 16.92 3.05
C PRO A 77 8.86 17.59 4.17
N ALA A 78 9.85 16.88 4.70
CA ALA A 78 10.77 17.38 5.71
C ALA A 78 12.13 16.71 5.56
N ARG A 79 13.22 17.46 5.76
CA ARG A 79 14.59 16.95 5.70
C ARG A 79 15.48 17.54 6.78
N GLU A 80 16.47 16.75 7.19
CA GLU A 80 17.56 17.16 8.09
C GLU A 80 18.88 16.77 7.43
N GLY A 81 19.62 17.76 6.91
CA GLY A 81 20.78 17.52 6.06
C GLY A 81 20.43 16.68 4.83
N ASP A 82 21.09 15.53 4.69
CA ASP A 82 20.90 14.55 3.62
C ASP A 82 19.95 13.40 3.98
N ARG A 83 19.02 13.64 4.92
CA ARG A 83 18.07 12.62 5.41
C ARG A 83 16.64 13.14 5.38
N ILE A 84 15.69 12.23 5.15
CA ILE A 84 14.25 12.51 5.31
C ILE A 84 13.92 12.49 6.80
N ALA A 85 13.35 13.58 7.29
CA ALA A 85 13.00 13.72 8.69
C ALA A 85 11.61 13.14 8.97
N VAL A 86 11.52 12.23 9.94
CA VAL A 86 10.26 11.62 10.40
C VAL A 86 10.17 11.62 11.92
N LYS A 87 8.95 11.55 12.46
CA LYS A 87 8.76 11.34 13.90
C LYS A 87 9.28 9.95 14.28
N GLN A 88 9.97 9.87 15.42
CA GLN A 88 10.48 8.60 15.93
C GLN A 88 9.33 7.60 16.19
N VAL A 89 9.42 6.42 15.59
CA VAL A 89 8.35 5.40 15.63
C VAL A 89 8.50 4.46 16.84
N ILE A 90 9.73 4.14 17.26
CA ILE A 90 10.00 3.23 18.38
C ILE A 90 10.98 3.90 19.34
N SER A 91 10.55 4.08 20.59
CA SER A 91 11.42 4.54 21.69
C SER A 91 11.91 3.33 22.50
N ARG A 92 13.22 3.15 22.62
CA ARG A 92 13.80 2.16 23.53
C ARG A 92 13.85 2.78 24.93
N LYS A 93 12.91 2.44 25.81
CA LYS A 93 13.04 2.76 27.25
C LYS A 93 14.21 1.93 27.79
N LYS A 94 15.31 2.57 28.18
CA LYS A 94 16.37 1.91 28.95
C LYS A 94 15.75 1.43 30.27
N LYS A 95 15.89 0.14 30.55
CA LYS A 95 15.58 -0.46 31.84
C LYS A 95 16.76 -0.24 32.78
#